data_AF-A0ABD0M7M6-F1
#
_entry.id   AF-A0ABD0M7M6-F1
#
_cell.length_a   1.000
_cell.length_b   1.000
_cell.length_c   1.000
_cell.angle_alpha   90.00
_cell.angle_beta   90.00
_cell.angle_gamma   90.00
#
_symmetry.space_group_name_H-M   'P 1'
#
loop_
_entity.id
_entity.type
_entity.pdbx_description
1 polymer ?
#
loop_
_entity_poly.entity_id
_entity_poly.type
_entity_poly.pdbx_seq_one_letter_code
_entity_poly.pdbx_strand_id
1 'polypeptide(L)'
;DAEYLGSDYLGLSNAISYDVWKVVRAGGMSVNMTIAVSTDGCVPLLQAQVGTNPVTNEKVDNVYMWSTFVANITDPTVFNIPASCLDASAVGK
;
A
#
# COMPACT_ATOMS: atom_id res chain seq x y z
N ASP A 1 -9.27 -12.55 3.72
CA ASP A 1 -9.80 -12.02 4.99
C ASP A 1 -8.74 -11.18 5.69
N ALA A 2 -9.19 -10.28 6.57
CA ALA A 2 -8.33 -9.39 7.35
C ALA A 2 -8.55 -9.63 8.85
N GLU A 3 -7.45 -9.60 9.61
CA GLU A 3 -7.40 -9.77 11.06
C GLU A 3 -7.17 -8.40 11.72
N TYR A 4 -8.03 -8.00 12.64
CA TYR A 4 -7.84 -6.77 13.42
C TYR A 4 -6.71 -6.97 14.43
N LEU A 5 -5.73 -6.07 14.45
CA LEU A 5 -4.58 -6.13 15.35
C LEU A 5 -4.69 -5.15 16.51
N GLY A 6 -5.45 -4.06 16.37
CA GLY A 6 -5.61 -3.05 17.42
C GLY A 6 -5.71 -1.64 16.86
N SER A 7 -5.79 -0.68 17.77
CA SER A 7 -5.91 0.75 17.49
C SER A 7 -4.85 1.53 18.26
N ASP A 8 -4.36 2.62 17.67
CA ASP A 8 -3.42 3.53 18.34
C ASP A 8 -3.56 4.96 17.76
N TYR A 9 -2.66 5.87 18.11
CA TYR A 9 -2.64 7.24 17.60
C TYR A 9 -1.24 7.68 17.14
N LEU A 10 -1.19 8.49 16.09
CA LEU A 10 0.04 9.04 15.53
C LEU A 10 0.10 10.56 15.74
N GLY A 11 1.10 11.03 16.47
CA GLY A 11 1.36 12.46 16.71
C GLY A 11 1.24 12.88 18.18
N LEU A 12 1.78 14.06 18.51
CA LEU A 12 1.79 14.61 19.87
C LEU A 12 0.63 15.59 20.14
N SER A 13 0.25 16.39 19.14
CA SER A 13 -0.90 17.31 19.19
C SER A 13 -1.70 17.14 17.90
N ASN A 14 -3.03 17.12 17.98
CA ASN A 14 -3.93 16.70 16.89
C ASN A 14 -3.60 15.30 16.35
N ALA A 15 -3.40 14.34 17.26
CA ALA A 15 -3.01 12.99 16.91
C ALA A 15 -4.08 12.32 16.03
N ILE A 16 -3.63 11.58 15.02
CA ILE A 16 -4.50 10.82 14.13
C ILE A 16 -4.71 9.44 14.76
N SER A 17 -5.93 9.14 15.17
CA SER A 17 -6.31 7.79 15.59
C SER A 17 -6.38 6.86 14.38
N TYR A 18 -5.88 5.63 14.54
CA TYR A 18 -5.85 4.64 13.48
C TYR A 18 -6.08 3.22 13.99
N ASP A 19 -6.64 2.40 13.10
CA ASP A 19 -6.83 0.98 13.28
C ASP A 19 -5.83 0.20 12.42
N VAL A 20 -5.29 -0.88 12.97
CA VAL A 20 -4.31 -1.74 12.33
C VAL A 20 -4.94 -3.08 11.99
N TRP A 21 -4.75 -3.50 10.74
CA TRP A 21 -5.27 -4.73 10.19
C TRP A 21 -4.16 -5.53 9.53
N LYS A 22 -4.12 -6.83 9.78
CA LYS A 22 -3.29 -7.77 9.04
C LYS A 22 -4.12 -8.42 7.95
N VAL A 23 -3.67 -8.30 6.71
CA VAL A 23 -4.28 -8.94 5.55
C VAL A 23 -3.39 -10.09 5.14
N VAL A 24 -3.94 -11.30 5.19
CA VAL A 24 -3.30 -12.49 4.63
C VAL A 24 -3.91 -12.72 3.26
N ARG A 25 -3.11 -12.51 2.19
CA ARG A 25 -3.62 -12.68 0.83
C ARG A 25 -3.80 -14.18 0.55
N ALA A 26 -5.01 -14.59 0.19
CA ALA A 26 -5.25 -15.95 -0.29
C ALA A 26 -4.56 -16.13 -1.67
N GLY A 27 -3.93 -17.29 -1.90
CA GLY A 27 -3.33 -17.62 -3.21
C GLY A 27 -1.82 -17.91 -3.25
N GLY A 28 -1.20 -18.30 -2.12
CA GLY A 28 0.16 -18.87 -2.13
C GLY A 28 1.32 -17.88 -2.06
N MET A 29 1.05 -16.57 -1.92
CA MET A 29 2.09 -15.62 -1.52
C MET A 29 2.27 -15.65 -0.01
N SER A 30 3.49 -15.93 0.45
CA SER A 30 3.87 -15.86 1.87
C SER A 30 4.15 -14.42 2.32
N VAL A 31 3.48 -13.44 1.72
CA VAL A 31 3.62 -12.01 2.05
C VAL A 31 2.49 -11.62 2.98
N ASN A 32 2.85 -11.34 4.24
CA ASN A 32 1.96 -10.73 5.21
C ASN A 32 1.89 -9.23 4.92
N MET A 33 0.68 -8.70 4.84
CA MET A 33 0.45 -7.27 4.73
C MET A 33 -0.14 -6.77 6.04
N THR A 34 0.39 -5.68 6.57
CA THR A 34 -0.21 -4.94 7.67
C THR A 34 -0.56 -3.56 7.16
N ILE A 35 -1.78 -3.10 7.40
CA ILE A 35 -2.26 -1.76 7.01
C ILE A 35 -2.78 -1.03 8.23
N ALA A 36 -2.37 0.22 8.40
CA ALA A 36 -2.94 1.16 9.35
C ALA A 36 -3.81 2.16 8.59
N VAL A 37 -5.06 2.30 8.98
CA VAL A 37 -6.02 3.24 8.40
C VAL A 37 -6.56 4.17 9.46
N SER A 38 -6.83 5.42 9.13
CA SER A 38 -7.45 6.36 10.07
C SER A 38 -8.81 5.83 10.53
N THR A 39 -9.11 5.98 11.82
CA THR A 39 -10.44 5.65 12.35
C THR A 39 -11.51 6.58 11.78
N ASP A 40 -11.12 7.83 11.49
CA ASP A 40 -11.95 8.81 10.80
C ASP A 40 -11.70 8.76 9.30
N GLY A 41 -12.64 8.19 8.54
CA GLY A 41 -12.61 8.18 7.08
C GLY A 41 -11.87 7.02 6.40
N CYS A 42 -11.31 6.06 7.15
CA CYS A 42 -10.65 4.85 6.60
C CYS A 42 -9.53 5.18 5.59
N VAL A 43 -8.77 6.25 5.86
CA VAL A 43 -7.69 6.72 5.00
C VAL A 43 -6.41 5.94 5.31
N PRO A 44 -5.71 5.37 4.31
CA PRO A 44 -4.45 4.66 4.57
C PRO A 44 -3.39 5.62 5.10
N LEU A 45 -2.73 5.22 6.20
CA LEU A 45 -1.62 5.95 6.81
C LEU A 45 -0.31 5.24 6.57
N LEU A 46 -0.29 3.91 6.78
CA LEU A 46 0.88 3.08 6.65
C LEU A 46 0.51 1.70 6.12
N GLN A 47 1.39 1.11 5.32
CA GLN A 47 1.30 -0.29 4.90
C GLN A 47 2.68 -0.92 4.95
N ALA A 48 2.81 -2.02 5.68
CA ALA A 48 3.99 -2.86 5.68
C ALA A 48 3.71 -4.15 4.90
N GLN A 49 4.70 -4.62 4.14
CA GLN A 49 4.68 -5.90 3.44
C GLN A 49 5.94 -6.66 3.80
N VAL A 50 5.76 -7.81 4.46
CA VAL A 50 6.87 -8.67 4.90
C VAL A 50 6.62 -10.09 4.44
N GLY A 51 7.59 -10.70 3.76
CA GLY A 51 7.50 -12.09 3.35
C GLY A 51 8.51 -12.49 2.29
N THR A 52 8.15 -13.48 1.48
CA THR A 52 8.96 -13.94 0.35
C THR A 52 8.12 -13.93 -0.92
N ASN A 53 8.67 -13.38 -2.01
CA ASN A 53 8.05 -13.48 -3.32
C ASN A 53 8.09 -14.96 -3.77
N PRO A 54 6.94 -15.62 -4.02
CA PRO A 54 6.94 -17.04 -4.39
C PRO A 54 7.49 -17.32 -5.80
N VAL A 55 7.66 -16.29 -6.63
CA VAL A 55 8.18 -16.42 -8.00
C VAL A 55 9.70 -16.23 -8.03
N THR A 56 10.22 -15.19 -7.36
CA THR A 56 11.66 -14.87 -7.37
C THR A 56 12.43 -15.44 -6.16
N ASN A 57 11.73 -15.93 -5.14
CA ASN A 57 12.28 -16.36 -3.85
C ASN A 57 13.04 -15.27 -3.08
N GLU A 58 12.82 -14.00 -3.44
CA GLU A 58 13.42 -12.85 -2.76
C GLU A 58 12.60 -12.44 -1.54
N LYS A 59 13.29 -11.93 -0.52
CA LYS A 59 12.63 -11.34 0.65
C LYS A 59 11.99 -10.01 0.27
N VAL A 60 10.75 -9.83 0.72
CA VAL A 60 10.01 -8.57 0.65
C VAL A 60 9.98 -7.98 2.05
N ASP A 61 10.46 -6.75 2.17
CA ASP A 61 10.36 -5.94 3.39
C ASP A 61 10.21 -4.48 2.97
N ASN A 62 8.95 -4.06 2.77
CA ASN A 62 8.60 -2.74 2.29
C ASN A 62 7.67 -2.05 3.29
N VAL A 63 7.90 -0.76 3.50
CA VAL A 63 6.98 0.12 4.23
C VAL A 63 6.61 1.30 3.35
N TYR A 64 5.31 1.51 3.20
CA TYR A 64 4.73 2.64 2.50
C TYR A 64 4.01 3.51 3.52
N MET A 65 4.16 4.82 3.41
CA MET A 65 3.50 5.79 4.29
C MET A 65 2.87 6.88 3.44
N TRP A 66 1.62 7.22 3.75
CA TRP A 66 0.88 8.28 3.08
C TRP A 66 0.78 9.46 4.03
N SER A 67 1.39 10.58 3.64
CA SER A 67 1.36 11.83 4.41
C SER A 67 0.24 12.77 3.97
N THR A 68 -0.25 12.61 2.73
CA THR A 68 -1.28 13.45 2.14
C THR A 68 -2.30 12.60 1.40
N PHE A 69 -3.57 12.87 1.64
CA PHE A 69 -4.69 12.20 0.97
C PHE A 69 -5.67 13.22 0.41
N VAL A 70 -6.09 13.00 -0.84
CA VAL A 70 -7.20 13.71 -1.47
C VAL A 70 -8.15 12.64 -1.99
N ALA A 71 -9.36 12.62 -1.45
CA ALA A 71 -10.45 11.86 -2.06
C ALA A 71 -10.77 12.54 -3.38
N ASN A 72 -10.37 11.90 -4.50
CA ASN A 72 -10.65 12.19 -5.92
C ASN A 72 -9.39 12.32 -6.78
N ILE A 73 -9.53 11.95 -8.05
CA ILE A 73 -8.53 12.19 -9.10
C ILE A 73 -8.83 13.57 -9.70
N THR A 74 -7.94 14.53 -9.49
CA THR A 74 -8.11 15.90 -10.02
C THR A 74 -7.72 16.01 -11.50
N ASP A 75 -6.80 15.18 -11.95
CA ASP A 75 -6.35 15.11 -13.34
C ASP A 75 -6.25 13.64 -13.77
N PRO A 76 -7.20 13.14 -14.59
CA PRO A 76 -7.17 11.75 -15.06
C PRO A 76 -6.09 11.51 -16.14
N THR A 77 -5.50 12.56 -16.72
CA THR A 77 -4.49 12.40 -17.77
C THR A 77 -3.17 11.85 -17.24
N VAL A 78 -2.95 11.87 -15.92
CA VAL A 78 -1.80 11.23 -15.27
C VAL A 78 -1.76 9.71 -15.48
N PHE A 79 -2.88 9.11 -15.88
CA PHE A 79 -2.95 7.69 -16.24
C PHE A 79 -2.71 7.44 -17.74
N ASN A 80 -2.57 8.49 -18.56
CA ASN A 80 -2.21 8.32 -19.97
C ASN A 80 -0.75 7.89 -20.07
N ILE A 81 -0.53 6.75 -20.74
CA ILE A 81 0.82 6.26 -21.00
C ILE A 81 1.51 7.21 -21.98
N PRO A 82 2.67 7.80 -21.63
CA PRO A 82 3.40 8.67 -22.54
C PRO A 82 3.81 7.94 -23.82
N ALA A 83 3.82 8.64 -24.97
CA ALA A 83 4.20 8.04 -26.25
C ALA A 83 5.59 7.37 -26.22
N SER A 84 6.53 7.92 -25.45
CA SER A 84 7.87 7.35 -25.23
C SER A 84 7.86 5.97 -24.56
N CYS A 85 6.80 5.61 -23.84
CA CYS A 85 6.63 4.30 -23.20
C CYS A 85 5.95 3.29 -24.11
N LEU A 86 5.42 3.71 -25.27
CA LEU A 86 4.73 2.86 -26.24
C LEU A 86 5.65 2.38 -27.37
N ASP A 87 6.88 2.87 -27.44
CA ASP A 87 7.91 2.34 -28.32
C ASP A 87 8.29 0.93 -27.87
N ALA A 88 7.75 -0.07 -28.59
CA ALA A 88 7.95 -1.50 -28.38
C ALA A 88 9.42 -1.95 -28.48
N SER A 89 10.35 -1.05 -28.79
CA SER A 89 11.80 -1.28 -28.72
C SER A 89 12.35 -1.37 -27.30
N ALA A 90 11.59 -0.94 -26.27
CA ALA A 90 11.95 -1.09 -24.85
C ALA A 90 11.43 -2.40 -24.22
N VAL A 91 10.54 -3.13 -24.91
CA VAL A 91 10.14 -4.49 -24.54
C VAL A 91 11.04 -5.45 -25.34
N GLY A 92 12.31 -5.54 -24.96
CA GLY A 92 13.25 -6.52 -25.51
C GLY A 92 12.68 -7.94 -25.40
N LYS A 93 12.76 -8.77 -26.44
CA LYS A 93 13.93 -9.62 -26.73
C LYS A 93 14.35 -10.49 -25.56
#